data_AF-A0A6A8ARP8-F1
#
_entry.id   AF-A0A6A8ARP8-F1
#
_cell.length_a   1.000
_cell.length_b   1.000
_cell.length_c   1.000
_cell.angle_alpha   90.00
_cell.angle_beta   90.00
_cell.angle_gamma   90.00
#
_symmetry.space_group_name_H-M   'P 1'
#
loop_
_entity.id
_entity.type
_entity.pdbx_description
1 polymer ?
#
loop_
_entity_poly.entity_id
_entity_poly.type
_entity_poly.pdbx_seq_one_letter_code
_entity_poly.pdbx_strand_id
1 'polypeptide(L)'
;MKINIDHILIVVKDLEDTIGFYRHLGFKHVETINRPHDAVGVMKKDNLMLELMQLPPGDETYRDPRKNPDIGFRHLGFKVE
;
A
#
# COMPACT_ATOMS: atom_id res chain seq x y z
N MET A 1 5.07 25.53 4.12
CA MET A 1 5.86 24.27 4.09
C MET A 1 5.15 23.31 3.13
N LYS A 2 5.80 22.89 2.04
CA LYS A 2 5.26 21.81 1.17
C LYS A 2 5.64 20.48 1.82
N ILE A 3 4.65 19.66 2.16
CA ILE A 3 4.89 18.27 2.53
C ILE A 3 5.15 17.51 1.22
N ASN A 4 6.34 16.95 1.08
CA ASN A 4 6.64 16.03 -0.02
C ASN A 4 6.46 14.62 0.51
N ILE A 5 5.39 13.95 0.09
CA ILE A 5 5.15 12.55 0.40
C ILE A 5 5.95 11.74 -0.63
N ASP A 6 6.93 10.98 -0.17
CA ASP A 6 7.75 10.12 -1.04
C ASP A 6 6.95 8.88 -1.48
N HIS A 7 6.40 8.15 -0.51
CA HIS A 7 5.53 6.99 -0.75
C HIS A 7 4.58 6.74 0.41
N ILE A 8 3.66 5.80 0.21
CA ILE A 8 2.74 5.30 1.23
C ILE A 8 2.87 3.78 1.26
N LEU A 9 3.26 3.24 2.41
CA LEU A 9 3.38 1.80 2.62
C LEU A 9 2.08 1.24 3.19
N ILE A 10 1.60 0.14 2.60
CA ILE A 10 0.38 -0.56 3.00
C ILE A 10 0.74 -2.04 3.20
N VAL A 11 0.54 -2.55 4.42
CA VAL A 11 0.70 -3.98 4.69
C VAL A 11 -0.53 -4.73 4.19
N VAL A 12 -0.32 -5.76 3.37
CA VAL A 12 -1.36 -6.51 2.67
C VAL A 12 -1.29 -8.00 3.01
N LYS A 13 -2.40 -8.71 2.78
CA LYS A 13 -2.52 -10.17 3.00
C LYS A 13 -1.99 -10.97 1.83
N ASP A 14 -2.39 -10.55 0.64
CA ASP A 14 -2.04 -11.18 -0.61
C ASP A 14 -1.49 -10.10 -1.53
N LEU A 15 -0.19 -10.16 -1.78
CA LEU A 15 0.51 -9.17 -2.59
C LEU A 15 0.04 -9.20 -4.04
N GLU A 16 -0.12 -10.38 -4.62
CA GLU A 16 -0.47 -10.52 -6.03
C GLU A 16 -1.89 -10.02 -6.30
N ASP A 17 -2.85 -10.44 -5.47
CA ASP A 17 -4.23 -9.98 -5.54
C ASP A 17 -4.32 -8.45 -5.35
N THR A 18 -3.60 -7.90 -4.37
CA THR A 18 -3.63 -6.46 -4.10
C THR A 18 -2.96 -5.65 -5.22
N ILE A 19 -1.88 -6.14 -5.82
CA ILE A 19 -1.30 -5.55 -7.04
C ILE A 19 -2.36 -5.54 -8.15
N GLY A 20 -3.07 -6.65 -8.34
CA GLY A 20 -4.19 -6.76 -9.26
C GLY A 20 -5.25 -5.68 -9.02
N PHE A 21 -5.71 -5.52 -7.77
CA PHE A 21 -6.66 -4.48 -7.39
C PHE A 21 -6.18 -3.08 -7.77
N TYR A 22 -4.96 -2.68 -7.38
CA TYR A 22 -4.45 -1.34 -7.67
C TYR A 22 -4.21 -1.07 -9.16
N ARG A 23 -3.94 -2.11 -9.97
CA ARG A 23 -3.89 -1.98 -11.44
C ARG A 23 -5.22 -1.51 -12.02
N HIS A 24 -6.35 -2.01 -11.50
CA HIS A 24 -7.68 -1.57 -11.94
C HIS A 24 -7.95 -0.09 -11.61
N LEU A 25 -7.27 0.46 -10.60
CA LEU A 25 -7.32 1.88 -10.22
C LEU A 25 -6.34 2.76 -11.02
N GLY A 26 -5.67 2.20 -12.03
CA GLY A 26 -4.74 2.91 -12.91
C GLY A 26 -3.31 3.03 -12.37
N PHE A 27 -2.97 2.33 -11.29
CA PHE A 27 -1.56 2.21 -10.87
C PHE A 27 -0.81 1.24 -11.77
N LYS A 28 0.44 1.58 -12.08
CA LYS A 28 1.37 0.69 -12.77
C LYS A 28 2.20 -0.06 -11.73
N HIS A 29 2.28 -1.38 -11.86
CA HIS A 29 3.26 -2.17 -11.12
C HIS A 29 4.64 -1.92 -11.72
N VAL A 30 5.56 -1.41 -10.90
CA VAL A 30 6.93 -1.10 -11.31
C VAL A 30 7.80 -2.33 -11.15
N GLU A 31 7.84 -2.89 -9.95
CA GLU A 31 8.62 -4.08 -9.62
C GLU A 31 8.13 -4.71 -8.31
N THR A 32 8.56 -5.95 -8.07
CA THR A 32 8.45 -6.61 -6.78
C THR A 32 9.84 -6.84 -6.20
N ILE A 33 10.08 -6.31 -5.01
CA ILE A 33 11.32 -6.47 -4.26
C ILE A 33 11.11 -7.59 -3.25
N ASN A 34 11.82 -8.70 -3.43
CA ASN A 34 11.83 -9.80 -2.46
C ASN A 34 12.99 -9.61 -1.49
N ARG A 35 12.69 -9.51 -0.20
CA ARG A 35 13.68 -9.38 0.88
C ARG A 35 13.69 -10.68 1.70
N PRO A 36 14.71 -10.90 2.55
CA PRO A 36 14.76 -12.10 3.38
C PRO A 36 13.55 -12.30 4.30
N HIS A 37 12.86 -11.21 4.65
CA HIS A 37 11.76 -11.23 5.62
C HIS A 37 10.42 -10.77 5.04
N ASP A 38 10.38 -10.09 3.89
CA ASP A 38 9.14 -9.55 3.32
C ASP A 38 9.19 -9.55 1.79
N ALA A 39 8.05 -9.29 1.17
CA ALA A 39 7.95 -8.95 -0.24
C ALA A 39 7.23 -7.60 -0.40
N VAL A 40 7.73 -6.74 -1.27
CA VAL A 40 7.17 -5.41 -1.51
C VAL A 40 6.89 -5.20 -2.99
N GLY A 41 5.62 -4.99 -3.35
CA GLY A 41 5.21 -4.56 -4.68
C GLY A 41 5.18 -3.03 -4.77
N VAL A 42 5.97 -2.46 -5.67
CA VAL A 42 6.04 -1.01 -5.90
C VAL A 42 5.03 -0.62 -6.98
N MET A 43 4.10 0.28 -6.64
CA MET A 43 3.02 0.75 -7.50
C MET A 43 3.13 2.25 -7.72
N LYS A 44 2.98 2.72 -8.96
CA LYS A 44 3.08 4.14 -9.30
C LYS A 44 1.89 4.64 -10.11
N LYS A 45 1.36 5.81 -9.76
CA LYS A 45 0.39 6.57 -10.56
C LYS A 45 0.76 8.04 -10.49
N ASP A 46 1.10 8.63 -11.64
CA ASP A 46 1.57 10.01 -11.73
C ASP A 46 2.78 10.25 -10.78
N ASN A 47 2.63 11.16 -9.82
CA ASN A 47 3.64 11.48 -8.80
C ASN A 47 3.45 10.72 -7.48
N LEU A 48 2.47 9.80 -7.41
CA LEU A 48 2.19 9.02 -6.21
C LEU A 48 2.83 7.62 -6.32
N MET A 49 3.48 7.20 -5.24
CA MET A 49 4.03 5.86 -5.06
C MET A 49 3.34 5.16 -3.89
N LEU A 50 2.95 3.90 -4.10
CA LEU A 50 2.52 2.98 -3.05
C LEU A 50 3.50 1.81 -2.96
N GLU A 51 3.83 1.40 -1.75
CA GLU A 51 4.52 0.15 -1.47
C GLU A 51 3.53 -0.82 -0.82
N LEU A 52 3.26 -1.94 -1.48
CA LEU A 52 2.39 -3.00 -0.98
C LEU A 52 3.28 -4.06 -0.33
N MET A 53 3.28 -4.14 0.99
CA MET A 53 4.17 -5.03 1.75
C MET A 53 3.42 -6.26 2.23
N GLN A 54 3.90 -7.45 1.88
CA GLN A 54 3.44 -8.70 2.47
C GLN A 54 4.48 -9.18 3.49
N LEU A 55 4.03 -9.30 4.74
CA LEU A 55 4.78 -9.87 5.85
C LEU A 55 4.56 -11.39 5.87
N PRO A 56 5.48 -12.17 6.48
CA PRO A 56 5.33 -13.60 6.57
C PRO A 56 4.25 -13.95 7.59
N PRO A 57 3.70 -15.18 7.53
CA PRO A 57 2.70 -15.64 8.48
C PRO A 57 3.19 -15.52 9.93
N GLY A 58 2.41 -14.87 10.79
CA GLY A 58 2.71 -14.65 12.21
C GLY A 58 3.25 -13.26 12.53
N ASP A 59 3.77 -12.52 11.54
CA ASP A 59 4.33 -11.17 11.74
C ASP A 59 3.40 -10.07 11.22
N GLU A 60 2.16 -10.42 10.89
CA GLU A 60 1.26 -9.49 10.24
C GLU A 60 0.76 -8.42 11.20
N THR A 61 0.76 -7.17 10.74
CA THR A 61 0.26 -6.02 11.52
C THR A 61 -1.22 -5.73 11.25
N TYR A 62 -1.97 -6.76 10.86
CA TYR A 62 -3.40 -6.65 10.61
C TYR A 62 -4.12 -6.23 11.88
N ARG A 63 -5.13 -5.38 11.70
CA ARG A 63 -5.92 -4.83 12.79
C ARG A 63 -7.36 -5.23 12.56
N ASP A 64 -8.12 -5.35 13.63
CA ASP A 64 -9.57 -5.40 13.52
C ASP A 64 -10.09 -4.20 12.73
N PRO A 65 -11.25 -4.33 12.05
CA PRO A 65 -11.89 -3.22 11.38
C PRO A 65 -11.98 -1.99 12.29
N ARG A 66 -11.55 -0.84 11.78
CA ARG A 66 -11.48 0.39 12.58
C ARG A 66 -12.86 0.82 13.07
N LYS A 67 -12.92 1.25 14.33
CA LYS A 67 -14.08 1.88 14.96
C LYS A 67 -13.96 3.42 14.86
N ASN A 68 -15.04 4.13 15.15
CA ASN A 68 -15.05 5.61 15.11
C ASN A 68 -13.99 6.30 16.00
N PRO A 69 -13.62 5.82 17.21
CA PRO A 69 -12.62 6.50 18.03
C PRO A 69 -11.16 6.26 17.59
N ASP A 70 -10.90 5.36 16.64
CA ASP A 70 -9.54 4.95 16.31
C ASP A 70 -8.74 6.05 15.58
N ILE A 71 -7.53 6.34 16.07
CA ILE A 71 -6.64 7.38 15.55
C ILE A 71 -5.77 6.85 14.38
N GLY A 72 -5.51 7.69 13.38
CA GLY A 72 -4.56 7.43 12.28
C GLY A 72 -5.19 7.52 10.88
N PHE A 73 -4.40 7.20 9.85
CA PHE A 73 -4.85 7.26 8.45
C PHE A 73 -5.99 6.27 8.19
N ARG A 74 -7.12 6.77 7.70
CA ARG A 74 -8.34 6.00 7.43
C ARG A 74 -8.64 5.87 5.94
N HIS A 75 -8.33 6.90 5.16
CA HIS A 75 -8.62 6.93 3.74
C HIS A 75 -7.52 7.68 3.00
N LEU A 76 -7.41 7.36 1.71
CA LEU A 76 -6.60 8.09 0.74
C LEU A 76 -7.55 8.62 -0.32
N GLY A 77 -7.66 9.93 -0.42
CA GLY A 77 -8.44 10.59 -1.47
C GLY A 77 -7.55 10.85 -2.68
N PHE A 78 -7.93 10.35 -3.85
CA PHE A 78 -7.25 10.66 -5.11
C PHE A 78 -8.07 11.68 -5.88
N LYS A 79 -7.46 12.80 -6.26
CA LYS A 79 -8.06 13.69 -7.26
C LYS A 79 -8.05 12.95 -8.60
N VAL A 80 -9.22 12.86 -9.22
CA VAL A 80 -9.42 12.37 -10.58
C VAL A 80 -9.90 13.53 -11.46
N GLU A 81 -9.67 13.44 -12.77
CA GLU A 81 -10.22 14.38 -13.75
C GLU A 81 -11.66 14.03 -14.11
#